data_AF-A0A6I7WP58-F1
#
_entry.id   AF-A0A6I7WP58-F1
#
_cell.length_a   1.000
_cell.length_b   1.000
_cell.length_c   1.000
_cell.angle_alpha   90.00
_cell.angle_beta   90.00
_cell.angle_gamma   90.00
#
_symmetry.space_group_name_H-M   'P 1'
#
loop_
_entity.id
_entity.type
_entity.pdbx_description
1 polymer ?
#
loop_
_entity_poly.entity_id
_entity_poly.type
_entity_poly.pdbx_seq_one_letter_code
_entity_poly.pdbx_strand_id
1 'polypeptide(L)'
;MNLQIKRFLISATLSTFLYPAISLAADAKTVKMVAKRIIIDNVGLMTPESIEYYAAEDVYLVSNINGNALAAEGNGFISKIRPDGSVVKLKWIDGTQNNVHLNAPKGIEIHHGNLYVTDINQIQIFALPSGKQKASINIKGITSGNGNFVYVTDSGLTAGKGSYASSGSDAIYKVWPNGKYELIIQDKIWADLMA
;
A
#
# COMPACT_ATOMS: atom_id res chain seq x y z
N MET A 1 -9.61 42.59 57.24
CA MET A 1 -10.52 42.03 56.22
C MET A 1 -10.62 40.53 56.47
N ASN A 2 -11.84 39.98 56.58
CA ASN A 2 -12.06 38.56 56.84
C ASN A 2 -11.66 37.70 55.63
N LEU A 3 -11.07 36.52 55.85
CA LEU A 3 -11.76 35.26 55.52
C LEU A 3 -11.14 34.04 56.22
N GLN A 4 -12.00 33.23 56.84
CA GLN A 4 -11.69 31.88 57.31
C GLN A 4 -11.95 30.88 56.17
N ILE A 5 -11.04 29.91 55.96
CA ILE A 5 -11.36 28.68 55.21
C ILE A 5 -10.82 27.47 56.01
N LYS A 6 -11.63 26.39 56.00
CA LYS A 6 -11.58 25.28 56.95
C LYS A 6 -10.65 24.14 56.50
N ARG A 7 -10.24 23.31 57.47
CA ARG A 7 -9.53 22.03 57.30
C ARG A 7 -10.26 21.10 56.31
N PHE A 8 -9.51 20.30 55.55
CA PHE A 8 -9.89 18.93 55.25
C PHE A 8 -8.65 18.03 55.09
N LEU A 9 -8.53 17.01 55.94
CA LEU A 9 -7.61 15.89 55.75
C LEU A 9 -8.33 14.85 54.92
N ILE A 10 -7.82 14.55 53.72
CA ILE A 10 -8.29 13.42 52.92
C ILE A 10 -7.21 12.35 52.96
N SER A 11 -7.40 11.39 53.86
CA SER A 11 -6.61 10.15 53.86
C SER A 11 -7.10 9.29 52.69
N ALA A 12 -6.28 9.14 51.67
CA ALA A 12 -6.54 8.21 50.58
C ALA A 12 -5.93 6.85 50.94
N THR A 13 -6.77 5.91 51.38
CA THR A 13 -6.38 4.52 51.64
C THR A 13 -6.03 3.81 50.33
N LEU A 14 -4.75 3.50 50.15
CA LEU A 14 -4.24 2.76 49.00
C LEU A 14 -4.65 1.28 49.10
N SER A 15 -5.83 0.93 48.57
CA SER A 15 -6.30 -0.45 48.51
C SER A 15 -5.59 -1.22 47.39
N THR A 16 -4.59 -2.02 47.74
CA THR A 16 -3.89 -2.90 46.80
C THR A 16 -4.75 -4.13 46.48
N PHE A 17 -5.54 -4.06 45.41
CA PHE A 17 -6.14 -5.25 44.80
C PHE A 17 -5.04 -6.11 44.16
N LEU A 18 -4.63 -7.17 44.85
CA LEU A 18 -3.90 -8.27 44.21
C LEU A 18 -4.86 -8.98 43.24
N TYR A 19 -4.76 -8.67 41.96
CA TYR A 19 -5.27 -9.56 40.93
C TYR A 19 -4.38 -10.81 40.88
N PRO A 20 -4.92 -12.03 41.03
CA PRO A 20 -4.16 -13.23 40.72
C PRO A 20 -3.88 -13.23 39.22
N ALA A 21 -2.60 -13.18 38.86
CA ALA A 21 -2.17 -13.37 37.48
C ALA A 21 -2.40 -14.84 37.09
N ILE A 22 -3.61 -15.15 36.62
CA ILE A 22 -3.92 -16.43 35.99
C ILE A 22 -3.16 -16.45 34.66
N SER A 23 -1.94 -17.00 34.71
CA SER A 23 -1.17 -17.32 33.52
C SER A 23 -1.84 -18.48 32.80
N LEU A 24 -2.78 -18.15 31.91
CA LEU A 24 -3.20 -19.04 30.83
C LEU A 24 -2.02 -19.18 29.86
N ALA A 25 -1.08 -20.05 30.21
CA ALA A 25 -0.16 -20.63 29.25
C ALA A 25 -1.00 -21.44 28.26
N ALA A 26 -1.43 -20.78 27.18
CA ALA A 26 -2.10 -21.45 26.08
C ALA A 26 -1.13 -22.49 25.51
N ASP A 27 -1.49 -23.76 25.59
CA ASP A 27 -0.76 -24.86 24.97
C ASP A 27 -0.87 -24.70 23.44
N ALA A 28 0.07 -23.93 22.89
CA ALA A 28 0.12 -23.56 21.48
C ALA A 28 0.58 -24.77 20.65
N LYS A 29 -0.33 -25.76 20.52
CA LYS A 29 -0.17 -26.87 19.58
C LYS A 29 0.22 -26.32 18.23
N THR A 30 1.45 -26.62 17.82
CA THR A 30 2.03 -26.12 16.59
C THR A 30 1.33 -26.79 15.41
N VAL A 31 0.22 -26.20 14.96
CA VAL A 31 -0.49 -26.66 13.76
C VAL A 31 0.46 -26.48 12.58
N LYS A 32 0.98 -27.60 12.08
CA LYS A 32 1.84 -27.64 10.91
C LYS A 32 0.99 -27.37 9.67
N MET A 33 0.62 -26.10 9.47
CA MET A 33 -0.11 -25.67 8.27
C MET A 33 0.75 -25.94 7.04
N VAL A 34 0.41 -27.00 6.33
CA VAL A 34 0.90 -27.21 4.96
C VAL A 34 0.09 -26.26 4.08
N ALA A 35 0.67 -25.11 3.75
CA ALA A 35 0.06 -24.18 2.81
C ALA A 35 -0.22 -24.92 1.49
N LYS A 36 -1.50 -25.11 1.17
CA LYS A 36 -1.92 -25.72 -0.09
C LYS A 36 -1.45 -24.80 -1.22
N ARG A 37 -0.67 -25.34 -2.17
CA ARG A 37 -0.35 -24.59 -3.40
C ARG A 37 -1.64 -24.32 -4.16
N ILE A 38 -1.88 -23.06 -4.46
CA ILE A 38 -2.98 -22.58 -5.30
C ILE A 38 -2.36 -22.05 -6.58
N ILE A 39 -2.99 -22.37 -7.71
CA ILE A 39 -2.60 -21.92 -9.04
C ILE A 39 -3.84 -21.20 -9.59
N ILE A 40 -3.63 -19.98 -10.07
CA ILE A 40 -4.65 -19.16 -10.71
C ILE A 40 -4.17 -18.94 -12.14
N ASP A 41 -4.71 -19.70 -13.08
CA ASP A 41 -4.37 -19.65 -14.49
C ASP A 41 -5.63 -19.51 -15.35
N ASN A 42 -5.48 -19.02 -16.59
CA ASN A 42 -6.57 -18.90 -17.58
C ASN A 42 -7.80 -18.05 -17.16
N VAL A 43 -7.73 -17.31 -16.04
CA VAL A 43 -8.85 -16.46 -15.55
C VAL A 43 -8.91 -15.05 -16.16
N GLY A 44 -8.04 -14.72 -17.12
CA GLY A 44 -7.98 -13.42 -17.78
C GLY A 44 -7.14 -12.34 -17.10
N LEU A 45 -6.21 -12.72 -16.21
CA LEU A 45 -5.16 -11.79 -15.73
C LEU A 45 -4.27 -11.37 -16.90
N MET A 46 -3.88 -10.09 -16.94
CA MET A 46 -3.18 -9.47 -18.07
C MET A 46 -1.88 -8.82 -17.58
N THR A 47 -0.79 -9.59 -17.61
CA THR A 47 0.51 -9.21 -17.04
C THR A 47 0.37 -8.74 -15.59
N PRO A 48 0.00 -9.65 -14.66
CA PRO A 48 -0.09 -9.32 -13.24
C PRO A 48 1.29 -9.01 -12.67
N GLU A 49 1.39 -8.00 -11.80
CA GLU A 49 2.69 -7.49 -11.31
C GLU A 49 2.81 -7.53 -9.78
N SER A 50 1.80 -7.02 -9.06
CA SER A 50 1.78 -6.97 -7.60
C SER A 50 0.46 -7.50 -7.01
N ILE A 51 0.53 -7.98 -5.77
CA ILE A 51 -0.56 -8.59 -5.03
C ILE A 51 -0.54 -8.12 -3.57
N GLU A 52 -1.69 -7.73 -3.04
CA GLU A 52 -1.82 -7.26 -1.66
C GLU A 52 -3.10 -7.82 -1.01
N TYR A 53 -3.07 -8.15 0.28
CA TYR A 53 -4.17 -8.88 0.94
C TYR A 53 -5.12 -7.95 1.69
N TYR A 54 -6.33 -7.77 1.16
CA TYR A 54 -7.37 -6.99 1.80
C TYR A 54 -8.20 -7.83 2.78
N ALA A 55 -7.66 -7.95 4.00
CA ALA A 55 -8.25 -8.76 5.08
C ALA A 55 -9.71 -8.41 5.44
N ALA A 56 -10.18 -7.19 5.17
CA ALA A 56 -11.56 -6.78 5.48
C ALA A 56 -12.63 -7.36 4.52
N GLU A 57 -12.23 -7.87 3.36
CA GLU A 57 -13.11 -8.57 2.40
C GLU A 57 -12.70 -10.03 2.16
N ASP A 58 -11.62 -10.51 2.79
CA ASP A 58 -11.00 -11.82 2.50
C ASP A 58 -10.67 -12.00 1.00
N VAL A 59 -9.95 -11.02 0.45
CA VAL A 59 -9.51 -11.02 -0.97
C VAL A 59 -8.08 -10.52 -1.14
N TYR A 60 -7.38 -11.10 -2.09
CA TYR A 60 -6.23 -10.49 -2.73
C TYR A 60 -6.67 -9.46 -3.78
N LEU A 61 -6.05 -8.29 -3.74
CA LEU A 61 -6.07 -7.30 -4.80
C LEU A 61 -4.85 -7.57 -5.69
N VAL A 62 -5.03 -7.59 -7.02
CA VAL A 62 -3.94 -7.90 -7.97
C VAL A 62 -3.88 -6.82 -9.06
N SER A 63 -2.73 -6.16 -9.23
CA SER A 63 -2.51 -5.21 -10.32
C SER A 63 -2.23 -5.93 -11.64
N ASN A 64 -2.81 -5.43 -12.73
CA ASN A 64 -2.65 -5.98 -14.09
C ASN A 64 -2.28 -4.85 -15.05
N ILE A 65 -1.11 -4.96 -15.68
CA ILE A 65 -0.58 -3.95 -16.61
C ILE A 65 -1.44 -3.82 -17.88
N ASN A 66 -1.92 -4.93 -18.45
CA ASN A 66 -2.74 -4.98 -19.66
C ASN A 66 -2.18 -4.26 -20.91
N GLY A 67 -0.91 -4.49 -21.25
CA GLY A 67 -0.32 -3.90 -22.44
C GLY A 67 1.17 -3.69 -22.30
N ASN A 68 1.67 -2.57 -22.81
CA ASN A 68 3.08 -2.22 -22.68
C ASN A 68 3.38 -1.63 -21.29
N ALA A 69 4.34 -2.22 -20.58
CA ALA A 69 4.71 -1.84 -19.22
C ALA A 69 5.20 -0.38 -19.04
N LEU A 70 5.54 0.33 -20.13
CA LEU A 70 5.95 1.73 -20.14
C LEU A 70 4.90 2.69 -20.73
N ALA A 71 3.78 2.18 -21.26
CA ALA A 71 2.82 3.00 -21.98
C ALA A 71 1.65 3.48 -21.10
N ALA A 72 1.17 4.69 -21.38
CA ALA A 72 0.01 5.29 -20.72
C ALA A 72 -1.28 5.00 -21.51
N GLU A 73 -1.69 3.72 -21.55
CA GLU A 73 -2.78 3.24 -22.42
C GLU A 73 -4.18 3.30 -21.79
N GLY A 74 -4.30 3.70 -20.51
CA GLY A 74 -5.58 3.83 -19.80
C GLY A 74 -6.42 2.55 -19.69
N ASN A 75 -5.80 1.36 -19.80
CA ASN A 75 -6.50 0.09 -19.93
C ASN A 75 -6.17 -0.95 -18.83
N GLY A 76 -5.22 -0.63 -17.94
CA GLY A 76 -4.85 -1.43 -16.77
C GLY A 76 -5.97 -1.55 -15.73
N PHE A 77 -5.88 -2.56 -14.86
CA PHE A 77 -6.95 -2.87 -13.91
C PHE A 77 -6.45 -3.53 -12.62
N ILE A 78 -7.29 -3.48 -11.57
CA ILE A 78 -7.10 -4.22 -10.32
C ILE A 78 -8.16 -5.34 -10.24
N SER A 79 -7.73 -6.57 -10.04
CA SER A 79 -8.60 -7.73 -9.79
C SER A 79 -8.85 -7.96 -8.30
N LYS A 80 -10.01 -8.53 -7.96
CA LYS A 80 -10.30 -9.12 -6.65
C LYS A 80 -10.38 -10.65 -6.77
N ILE A 81 -9.57 -11.38 -6.01
CA ILE A 81 -9.48 -12.85 -6.00
C ILE A 81 -9.49 -13.33 -4.55
N ARG A 82 -10.22 -14.40 -4.22
CA ARG A 82 -10.22 -14.98 -2.87
C ARG A 82 -8.96 -15.81 -2.58
N PRO A 83 -8.66 -16.10 -1.30
CA PRO A 83 -7.61 -17.06 -0.93
C PRO A 83 -7.79 -18.48 -1.46
N ASP A 84 -8.97 -18.89 -1.93
CA ASP A 84 -9.19 -20.19 -2.60
C ASP A 84 -8.82 -20.17 -4.11
N GLY A 85 -8.47 -19.00 -4.65
CA GLY A 85 -8.18 -18.79 -6.07
C GLY A 85 -9.39 -18.35 -6.91
N SER A 86 -10.60 -18.29 -6.34
CA SER A 86 -11.80 -17.85 -7.07
C SER A 86 -11.77 -16.34 -7.36
N VAL A 87 -11.98 -15.97 -8.63
CA VAL A 87 -12.06 -14.55 -9.02
C VAL A 87 -13.41 -13.98 -8.59
N VAL A 88 -13.37 -12.98 -7.70
CA VAL A 88 -14.56 -12.24 -7.26
C VAL A 88 -14.98 -11.23 -8.34
N LYS A 89 -14.01 -10.49 -8.88
CA LYS A 89 -14.21 -9.57 -10.00
C LYS A 89 -12.87 -9.30 -10.69
N LEU A 90 -12.76 -9.70 -11.97
CA LEU A 90 -11.51 -9.60 -12.73
C LEU A 90 -11.05 -8.15 -12.92
N LYS A 91 -11.99 -7.27 -13.27
CA LYS A 91 -11.78 -5.82 -13.38
C LYS A 91 -12.59 -5.09 -12.31
N TRP A 92 -12.09 -5.05 -11.08
CA TRP A 92 -12.79 -4.38 -9.97
C TRP A 92 -12.63 -2.87 -10.05
N ILE A 93 -11.39 -2.39 -10.15
CA ILE A 93 -11.02 -1.06 -10.64
C ILE A 93 -10.52 -1.25 -12.07
N ASP A 94 -10.99 -0.44 -13.02
CA ASP A 94 -10.83 -0.66 -14.45
C ASP A 94 -10.53 0.67 -15.15
N GLY A 95 -9.34 0.83 -15.72
CA GLY A 95 -8.87 2.07 -16.34
C GLY A 95 -9.75 2.55 -17.51
N THR A 96 -10.46 1.63 -18.19
CA THR A 96 -11.34 2.01 -19.30
C THR A 96 -12.67 2.63 -18.83
N GLN A 97 -12.89 2.78 -17.52
CA GLN A 97 -14.11 3.38 -16.96
C GLN A 97 -13.94 4.89 -16.75
N ASN A 98 -15.00 5.64 -17.02
CA ASN A 98 -15.02 7.09 -16.80
C ASN A 98 -14.67 7.42 -15.34
N ASN A 99 -13.74 8.38 -15.16
CA ASN A 99 -13.20 8.82 -13.86
C ASN A 99 -12.29 7.83 -13.12
N VAL A 100 -11.77 6.81 -13.81
CA VAL A 100 -10.66 5.98 -13.32
C VAL A 100 -9.43 6.26 -14.18
N HIS A 101 -8.36 6.74 -13.56
CA HIS A 101 -7.04 6.84 -14.21
C HIS A 101 -6.22 5.65 -13.75
N LEU A 102 -5.95 4.73 -14.67
CA LEU A 102 -5.14 3.53 -14.42
C LEU A 102 -4.59 3.02 -15.75
N ASN A 103 -3.29 3.09 -15.96
CA ASN A 103 -2.66 2.80 -17.25
C ASN A 103 -2.04 1.41 -17.28
N ALA A 104 -0.97 1.22 -16.52
CA ALA A 104 -0.14 0.03 -16.48
C ALA A 104 0.31 -0.20 -15.02
N PRO A 105 -0.62 -0.53 -14.11
CA PRO A 105 -0.38 -0.55 -12.68
C PRO A 105 0.63 -1.63 -12.27
N LYS A 106 1.46 -1.27 -11.29
CA LYS A 106 2.58 -2.07 -10.77
C LYS A 106 2.38 -2.31 -9.27
N GLY A 107 3.36 -1.96 -8.43
CA GLY A 107 3.30 -2.11 -6.99
C GLY A 107 2.05 -1.47 -6.38
N ILE A 108 1.43 -2.21 -5.46
CA ILE A 108 0.25 -1.79 -4.70
C ILE A 108 0.47 -1.97 -3.19
N GLU A 109 -0.22 -1.17 -2.39
CA GLU A 109 -0.12 -1.17 -0.92
C GLU A 109 -1.47 -0.77 -0.30
N ILE A 110 -1.92 -1.45 0.77
CA ILE A 110 -3.17 -1.12 1.47
C ILE A 110 -2.85 -0.42 2.78
N HIS A 111 -3.19 0.86 2.86
CA HIS A 111 -2.79 1.67 4.00
C HIS A 111 -3.85 2.71 4.42
N HIS A 112 -4.23 2.66 5.71
CA HIS A 112 -5.32 3.42 6.34
C HIS A 112 -6.61 3.53 5.49
N GLY A 113 -7.09 2.40 4.97
CA GLY A 113 -8.34 2.34 4.18
C GLY A 113 -8.21 2.89 2.76
N ASN A 114 -7.00 3.00 2.23
CA ASN A 114 -6.74 3.37 0.83
C ASN A 114 -5.86 2.31 0.17
N LEU A 115 -6.14 2.02 -1.09
CA LEU A 115 -5.21 1.32 -1.98
C LEU A 115 -4.36 2.37 -2.69
N TYR A 116 -3.05 2.28 -2.50
CA TYR A 116 -2.06 3.03 -3.28
C TYR A 116 -1.62 2.14 -4.43
N VAL A 117 -1.54 2.69 -5.63
CA VAL A 117 -1.12 1.99 -6.85
C VAL A 117 -0.13 2.84 -7.60
N THR A 118 1.01 2.27 -7.99
CA THR A 118 1.92 2.96 -8.92
C THR A 118 1.63 2.61 -10.36
N ASP A 119 1.71 3.63 -11.20
CA ASP A 119 1.14 3.63 -12.53
C ASP A 119 1.97 4.54 -13.44
N ILE A 120 3.02 3.97 -14.05
CA ILE A 120 4.01 4.69 -14.88
C ILE A 120 4.72 5.82 -14.12
N ASN A 121 4.19 7.04 -14.20
CA ASN A 121 4.71 8.27 -13.60
C ASN A 121 3.72 8.87 -12.59
N GLN A 122 2.73 8.08 -12.17
CA GLN A 122 1.68 8.46 -11.24
C GLN A 122 1.54 7.47 -10.08
N ILE A 123 1.02 7.99 -8.97
CA ILE A 123 0.42 7.22 -7.89
C ILE A 123 -1.06 7.48 -7.90
N GLN A 124 -1.84 6.44 -8.19
CA GLN A 124 -3.28 6.46 -8.08
C GLN A 124 -3.66 6.02 -6.66
N ILE A 125 -4.55 6.77 -6.01
CA ILE A 125 -5.05 6.43 -4.67
C ILE A 125 -6.54 6.15 -4.77
N PHE A 126 -6.97 4.96 -4.35
CA PHE A 126 -8.37 4.54 -4.34
C PHE A 126 -8.86 4.33 -2.91
N ALA A 127 -10.09 4.74 -2.61
CA ALA A 127 -10.73 4.46 -1.32
C ALA A 127 -11.15 2.99 -1.24
N LEU A 128 -10.85 2.32 -0.13
CA LEU A 128 -11.39 1.00 0.19
C LEU A 128 -12.63 1.15 1.09
N PRO A 129 -13.65 0.27 0.97
CA PRO A 129 -13.79 -0.83 0.00
C PRO A 129 -14.33 -0.40 -1.38
N SER A 130 -14.69 0.87 -1.56
CA SER A 130 -15.49 1.32 -2.72
C SER A 130 -14.78 1.28 -4.08
N GLY A 131 -13.44 1.33 -4.10
CA GLY A 131 -12.65 1.46 -5.32
C GLY A 131 -12.70 2.85 -5.95
N LYS A 132 -13.32 3.85 -5.30
CA LYS A 132 -13.43 5.21 -5.83
C LYS A 132 -12.05 5.88 -5.83
N GLN A 133 -11.60 6.42 -6.96
CA GLN A 133 -10.37 7.20 -7.03
C GLN A 133 -10.50 8.48 -6.18
N LYS A 134 -9.48 8.73 -5.35
CA LYS A 134 -9.34 9.89 -4.48
C LYS A 134 -8.35 10.90 -5.03
N ALA A 135 -7.24 10.42 -5.59
CA ALA A 135 -6.15 11.24 -6.11
C ALA A 135 -5.41 10.54 -7.24
N SER A 136 -4.75 11.35 -8.05
CA SER A 136 -3.67 10.97 -8.95
C SER A 136 -2.52 11.94 -8.67
N ILE A 137 -1.33 11.42 -8.37
CA ILE A 137 -0.17 12.24 -7.98
C ILE A 137 0.98 11.90 -8.92
N ASN A 138 1.51 12.89 -9.66
CA ASN A 138 2.64 12.67 -10.56
C ASN A 138 3.94 12.44 -9.76
N ILE A 139 4.28 11.16 -9.54
CA ILE A 139 5.45 10.65 -8.81
C ILE A 139 5.75 9.23 -9.34
N LYS A 140 7.00 8.78 -9.28
CA LYS A 140 7.46 7.44 -9.68
C LYS A 140 7.74 6.58 -8.41
N GLY A 141 7.24 5.31 -8.25
CA GLY A 141 7.11 4.55 -6.96
C GLY A 141 7.00 2.99 -6.99
N ILE A 142 6.69 2.19 -5.92
CA ILE A 142 6.23 2.36 -4.49
C ILE A 142 7.16 1.64 -3.47
N THR A 143 7.08 1.89 -2.14
CA THR A 143 7.32 0.85 -1.09
C THR A 143 6.70 1.19 0.30
N SER A 144 6.33 0.22 1.14
CA SER A 144 5.63 0.46 2.43
C SER A 144 6.38 1.38 3.41
N GLY A 145 5.65 2.12 4.27
CA GLY A 145 6.23 3.05 5.25
C GLY A 145 5.49 3.07 6.60
N ASN A 146 6.14 3.61 7.64
CA ASN A 146 5.65 3.53 9.03
C ASN A 146 5.12 4.89 9.52
N GLY A 147 3.81 5.12 9.43
CA GLY A 147 3.14 6.39 9.77
C GLY A 147 1.87 6.59 8.91
N ASN A 148 1.28 7.79 8.82
CA ASN A 148 0.16 8.02 7.87
C ASN A 148 0.64 8.38 6.45
N PHE A 149 1.57 7.59 5.91
CA PHE A 149 2.20 7.75 4.60
C PHE A 149 2.74 6.42 4.09
N VAL A 150 3.06 6.34 2.81
CA VAL A 150 3.84 5.26 2.18
C VAL A 150 5.17 5.82 1.67
N TYR A 151 6.24 5.01 1.64
CA TYR A 151 7.44 5.34 0.86
C TYR A 151 7.22 4.96 -0.62
N VAL A 152 8.11 5.40 -1.50
CA VAL A 152 7.86 5.37 -2.94
C VAL A 152 9.18 5.30 -3.69
N THR A 153 9.58 4.12 -4.18
CA THR A 153 10.85 3.93 -4.90
C THR A 153 10.67 4.10 -6.42
N ASP A 154 11.24 5.15 -6.98
CA ASP A 154 11.46 5.23 -8.43
C ASP A 154 12.67 4.38 -8.82
N SER A 155 12.49 3.42 -9.72
CA SER A 155 13.59 2.67 -10.35
C SER A 155 14.32 3.46 -11.44
N GLY A 156 13.84 4.67 -11.77
CA GLY A 156 14.49 5.58 -12.71
C GLY A 156 14.56 5.03 -14.13
N LEU A 157 13.55 4.27 -14.59
CA LEU A 157 13.60 3.60 -15.89
C LEU A 157 13.01 4.44 -17.04
N THR A 158 13.62 4.31 -18.22
CA THR A 158 13.13 4.80 -19.51
C THR A 158 13.33 3.75 -20.61
N ALA A 159 12.75 3.98 -21.78
CA ALA A 159 12.95 3.13 -22.95
C ALA A 159 14.36 3.30 -23.54
N GLY A 160 15.10 2.21 -23.66
CA GLY A 160 16.39 2.10 -24.33
C GLY A 160 16.30 1.40 -25.69
N LYS A 161 17.45 1.18 -26.35
CA LYS A 161 17.52 0.44 -27.62
C LYS A 161 17.31 -1.06 -27.42
N GLY A 162 16.04 -1.48 -27.35
CA GLY A 162 15.64 -2.88 -27.17
C GLY A 162 15.65 -3.38 -25.72
N SER A 163 15.86 -2.49 -24.75
CA SER A 163 15.88 -2.79 -23.30
C SER A 163 15.34 -1.58 -22.52
N TYR A 164 15.24 -1.72 -21.19
CA TYR A 164 15.19 -0.55 -20.31
C TYR A 164 16.56 0.15 -20.25
N ALA A 165 16.55 1.45 -19.95
CA ALA A 165 17.73 2.26 -19.67
C ALA A 165 17.46 3.13 -18.42
N SER A 166 18.51 3.64 -17.76
CA SER A 166 18.33 4.62 -16.68
C SER A 166 17.96 6.00 -17.23
N SER A 167 17.09 6.71 -16.51
CA SER A 167 16.74 8.12 -16.69
C SER A 167 17.37 9.03 -15.63
N GLY A 168 18.13 8.50 -14.67
CA GLY A 168 18.76 9.27 -13.57
C GLY A 168 17.77 9.98 -12.64
N SER A 169 16.54 9.45 -12.52
CA SER A 169 15.52 9.99 -11.59
C SER A 169 15.25 9.10 -10.39
N ASP A 170 15.98 7.99 -10.29
CA ASP A 170 15.86 6.97 -9.24
C ASP A 170 15.98 7.58 -7.84
N ALA A 171 14.94 7.33 -7.04
CA ALA A 171 14.63 8.12 -5.86
C ALA A 171 13.71 7.38 -4.90
N ILE A 172 13.63 7.87 -3.66
CA ILE A 172 12.65 7.45 -2.67
C ILE A 172 11.85 8.68 -2.23
N TYR A 173 10.52 8.61 -2.33
CA TYR A 173 9.60 9.68 -1.90
C TYR A 173 8.76 9.28 -0.68
N LYS A 174 8.49 10.26 0.18
CA LYS A 174 7.42 10.37 1.17
C LYS A 174 6.05 10.64 0.54
N VAL A 175 5.01 9.81 0.63
CA VAL A 175 3.68 10.13 0.03
C VAL A 175 2.51 9.94 1.00
N TRP A 176 1.62 10.93 1.03
CA TRP A 176 0.46 10.99 1.93
C TRP A 176 -0.89 10.83 1.21
N PRO A 177 -1.96 10.34 1.88
CA PRO A 177 -3.29 10.12 1.29
C PRO A 177 -4.02 11.38 0.80
N ASN A 178 -3.49 12.57 1.07
CA ASN A 178 -4.04 13.87 0.64
C ASN A 178 -3.36 14.42 -0.63
N GLY A 179 -2.47 13.66 -1.27
CA GLY A 179 -1.74 14.10 -2.48
C GLY A 179 -0.41 14.79 -2.20
N LYS A 180 -0.06 15.12 -0.95
CA LYS A 180 1.25 15.68 -0.62
C LYS A 180 2.33 14.61 -0.81
N TYR A 181 3.51 15.03 -1.27
CA TYR A 181 4.73 14.22 -1.23
C TYR A 181 5.98 15.02 -0.82
N GLU A 182 7.07 14.30 -0.56
CA GLU A 182 8.38 14.77 -0.09
C GLU A 182 9.47 13.90 -0.73
N LEU A 183 10.56 14.46 -1.25
CA LEU A 183 11.71 13.67 -1.69
C LEU A 183 12.57 13.30 -0.46
N ILE A 184 12.89 12.02 -0.28
CA ILE A 184 13.68 11.52 0.85
C ILE A 184 15.15 11.36 0.46
N ILE A 185 15.39 10.74 -0.70
CA ILE A 185 16.71 10.59 -1.31
C ILE A 185 16.54 10.42 -2.83
N GLN A 186 17.49 10.90 -3.61
CA GLN A 186 17.65 10.63 -5.05
C GLN A 186 19.14 10.33 -5.24
N ASP A 187 19.49 9.36 -6.10
CA ASP A 187 20.90 9.15 -6.41
C ASP A 187 21.48 10.38 -7.15
N LYS A 188 22.73 10.70 -6.86
CA LYS A 188 23.45 11.90 -7.31
C LYS A 188 24.83 11.52 -7.85
N ILE A 189 24.90 10.48 -8.65
CA ILE A 189 26.14 10.02 -9.30
C ILE A 189 25.77 9.81 -10.77
N TRP A 190 26.21 10.66 -11.72
CA TRP A 190 27.59 10.70 -12.23
C TRP A 190 28.21 12.10 -12.42
N ALA A 191 27.46 13.19 -12.24
CA ALA A 191 27.92 14.53 -12.62
C ALA A 191 29.11 15.04 -11.77
N ASP A 192 29.06 14.80 -10.45
CA ASP A 192 30.05 15.34 -9.49
C ASP A 192 31.37 14.54 -9.46
N LEU A 193 31.46 13.45 -10.25
CA LEU A 193 32.66 12.58 -10.37
C LEU A 193 33.45 12.82 -11.66
N MET A 194 33.01 13.77 -12.49
CA MET A 194 33.60 14.16 -13.78
C MET A 194 33.84 15.68 -13.87
N ALA A 195 33.85 16.38 -12.72
CA ALA A 195 34.03 17.82 -12.56
C ALA A 195 35.35 18.16 -11.86
#